data_AF-A0A3D1IWG7-F1
#
_entry.id   AF-A0A3D1IWG7-F1
#
_cell.length_a   1.000
_cell.length_b   1.000
_cell.length_c   1.000
_cell.angle_alpha   90.00
_cell.angle_beta   90.00
_cell.angle_gamma   90.00
#
_symmetry.space_group_name_H-M   'P 1'
#
loop_
_entity.id
_entity.type
_entity.pdbx_description
1 polymer ?
#
loop_
_entity_poly.entity_id
_entity_poly.type
_entity_poly.pdbx_seq_one_letter_code
_entity_poly.pdbx_strand_id
1 'polypeptide(L)' 'ASLFAMVISTAAFAAEQGSAAEATAMVKKAVAYLKANGKEKAFAEFSSQSGQFKDRDLYVFVQDMNGKMLAHGENGKLVG' A
#
# COMPACT_ATOMS: atom_id res chain seq x y z
N ALA A 1 -6.76 4.74 54.41
CA ALA A 1 -5.90 3.96 53.50
C ALA A 1 -6.03 4.59 52.11
N SER A 2 -4.99 5.27 51.63
CA SER A 2 -5.03 5.97 50.34
C SER A 2 -4.82 4.99 49.20
N LEU A 3 -5.76 4.96 48.26
CA LEU A 3 -5.70 4.15 47.05
C LEU A 3 -4.88 4.91 46.00
N PHE A 4 -3.69 4.41 45.68
CA PHE A 4 -2.86 4.93 44.60
C PHE A 4 -3.29 4.27 43.28
N ALA A 5 -4.00 4.99 42.42
CA ALA A 5 -4.32 4.52 41.08
C ALA A 5 -3.17 4.86 40.13
N MET A 6 -2.42 3.84 39.70
CA MET A 6 -1.34 3.99 38.72
C MET A 6 -1.93 3.90 37.32
N VAL A 7 -2.00 5.03 36.62
CA VAL A 7 -2.42 5.09 35.22
C VAL A 7 -1.22 4.68 34.35
N ILE A 8 -1.26 3.48 33.79
CA ILE A 8 -0.30 3.06 32.76
C ILE A 8 -0.76 3.69 31.45
N SER A 9 -0.13 4.81 31.08
CA SER A 9 -0.33 5.41 29.75
C SER A 9 0.33 4.50 28.72
N THR A 10 -0.46 3.71 28.01
CA THR A 10 0.03 2.93 26.87
C THR A 10 0.38 3.90 25.75
N ALA A 11 1.68 4.14 25.55
CA ALA A 11 2.15 4.86 24.37
C ALA A 11 1.68 4.10 23.12
N ALA A 12 0.83 4.75 22.32
CA ALA A 12 0.41 4.21 21.03
C ALA A 12 1.64 4.17 20.12
N PHE A 13 2.16 2.96 19.84
CA PHE A 13 3.15 2.77 18.80
C PHE A 13 2.46 3.02 17.45
N ALA A 14 2.73 4.17 16.83
CA ALA A 14 2.37 4.38 15.45
C ALA A 14 3.14 3.36 14.58
N ALA A 15 2.46 2.74 13.63
CA ALA A 15 3.15 1.90 12.65
C ALA A 15 4.18 2.74 11.90
N GLU A 16 5.42 2.25 11.80
CA GLU A 16 6.47 2.90 11.02
C GLU A 16 6.00 3.03 9.57
N GLN A 17 6.35 4.13 8.90
CA GLN A 17 6.08 4.26 7.45
C GLN A 17 6.90 3.22 6.68
N GLY A 18 6.49 2.96 5.44
CA GLY A 18 7.26 2.13 4.53
C GLY A 18 8.65 2.73 4.23
N SER A 19 9.66 1.88 4.24
CA SER A 19 11.02 2.23 3.85
C SER A 19 11.21 2.20 2.32
N ALA A 20 12.25 2.89 1.84
CA ALA A 20 12.62 2.85 0.42
C ALA A 20 12.97 1.43 -0.08
N ALA A 21 13.51 0.58 0.80
CA ALA A 21 13.83 -0.81 0.48
C ALA A 21 12.55 -1.65 0.27
N GLU A 22 11.55 -1.49 1.14
CA GLU A 22 10.24 -2.14 1.00
C GLU A 22 9.52 -1.65 -0.26
N ALA A 23 9.53 -0.34 -0.55
CA ALA A 23 8.96 0.21 -1.77
C ALA A 23 9.61 -0.38 -3.03
N THR A 24 10.95 -0.47 -3.04
CA THR A 24 11.71 -1.10 -4.14
C THR A 24 11.33 -2.57 -4.31
N ALA A 25 11.19 -3.31 -3.21
CA ALA A 25 10.78 -4.70 -3.23
C ALA A 25 9.35 -4.86 -3.79
N MET A 26 8.42 -4.00 -3.37
CA MET A 26 7.04 -4.00 -3.85
C MET A 26 6.96 -3.74 -5.36
N VAL A 27 7.70 -2.75 -5.89
CA VAL A 27 7.74 -2.46 -7.33
C VAL A 27 8.31 -3.64 -8.11
N LYS A 28 9.39 -4.28 -7.63
CA LYS A 28 9.95 -5.48 -8.28
C LYS A 28 8.92 -6.62 -8.33
N LYS A 29 8.21 -6.85 -7.23
CA LYS A 29 7.11 -7.83 -7.16
C LYS A 29 5.98 -7.47 -8.14
N ALA A 30 5.62 -6.19 -8.23
CA ALA A 30 4.55 -5.71 -9.11
C ALA A 30 4.91 -5.90 -10.58
N VAL A 31 6.15 -5.57 -10.97
CA VAL A 31 6.66 -5.83 -12.33
C VAL A 31 6.64 -7.32 -12.65
N ALA A 32 7.07 -8.19 -11.74
CA ALA A 32 7.02 -9.63 -11.95
C ALA A 32 5.57 -10.13 -12.12
N TYR A 33 4.65 -9.66 -11.27
CA TYR A 33 3.24 -10.00 -11.35
C TYR A 33 2.61 -9.55 -12.67
N LEU A 34 2.90 -8.33 -13.11
CA LEU A 34 2.44 -7.78 -14.38
C LEU A 34 2.92 -8.63 -15.56
N LYS A 35 4.19 -9.03 -15.59
CA LYS A 35 4.75 -9.89 -16.64
C LYS A 35 4.08 -11.27 -16.68
N ALA A 36 3.78 -11.84 -15.51
CA ALA A 36 3.21 -13.18 -15.41
C ALA A 36 1.69 -13.23 -15.67
N ASN A 37 0.96 -12.15 -15.36
CA ASN A 37 -0.50 -12.15 -15.34
C ASN A 37 -1.15 -11.24 -16.39
N GLY A 38 -0.37 -10.41 -17.07
CA GLY A 38 -0.89 -9.42 -18.02
C GLY A 38 -1.51 -8.19 -17.33
N LYS A 39 -1.81 -7.18 -18.15
CA LYS A 39 -2.23 -5.84 -17.68
C LYS A 39 -3.54 -5.86 -16.89
N GLU A 40 -4.58 -6.49 -17.42
CA GLU A 40 -5.92 -6.48 -16.82
C GLU A 40 -5.92 -7.03 -15.39
N LYS A 41 -5.38 -8.25 -15.22
CA LYS A 41 -5.29 -8.89 -13.91
C LYS A 41 -4.34 -8.15 -12.96
N ALA A 42 -3.25 -7.59 -13.47
CA ALA A 42 -2.31 -6.81 -12.67
C ALA A 42 -2.91 -5.49 -12.17
N PHE A 43 -3.58 -4.74 -13.03
CA PHE A 43 -4.15 -3.44 -12.66
C PHE A 43 -5.32 -3.58 -11.68
N ALA A 44 -6.13 -4.63 -11.83
CA ALA A 44 -7.14 -4.99 -10.85
C ALA A 44 -6.52 -5.31 -9.48
N GLU A 45 -5.47 -6.13 -9.45
CA GLU A 45 -4.77 -6.48 -8.21
C GLU A 45 -4.09 -5.26 -7.57
N PHE A 46 -3.45 -4.40 -8.35
CA PHE A 46 -2.81 -3.17 -7.85
C PHE A 46 -3.80 -2.15 -7.29
N SER A 47 -5.06 -2.22 -7.71
CA SER A 47 -6.13 -1.33 -7.22
C SER A 47 -6.90 -1.93 -6.03
N SER A 48 -6.56 -3.15 -5.61
CA SER A 48 -7.22 -3.82 -4.49
C SER A 48 -6.70 -3.32 -3.14
N GLN A 49 -7.62 -2.85 -2.27
CA GLN A 49 -7.27 -2.42 -0.91
C GLN A 49 -6.87 -3.57 0.02
N SER A 50 -7.21 -4.81 -0.34
CA SER A 50 -6.83 -6.03 0.37
C SER A 50 -5.86 -6.90 -0.43
N GLY A 51 -5.31 -6.37 -1.52
CA GLY A 51 -4.40 -7.07 -2.42
C GLY A 51 -2.99 -7.17 -1.87
N GLN A 52 -2.15 -7.97 -2.53
CA GLN A 52 -0.79 -8.25 -2.09
C GLN A 52 0.22 -7.11 -2.31
N PHE A 53 -0.27 -5.95 -2.77
CA PHE A 53 0.49 -4.73 -3.09
C PHE A 53 0.01 -3.53 -2.26
N LYS A 54 -0.50 -3.80 -1.05
CA LYS A 54 -0.85 -2.81 -0.05
C LYS A 54 -0.15 -3.18 1.26
N ASP A 55 0.62 -2.26 1.80
CA ASP A 55 1.26 -2.37 3.11
C ASP A 55 1.34 -0.97 3.73
N ARG A 56 0.56 -0.71 4.78
CA ARG A 56 0.48 0.61 5.45
C ARG A 56 0.29 1.74 4.41
N ASP A 57 1.29 2.60 4.23
CA ASP A 57 1.34 3.70 3.27
C ASP A 57 1.92 3.32 1.89
N LEU A 58 2.53 2.15 1.75
CA LEU A 58 3.02 1.63 0.46
C LEU A 58 1.90 0.99 -0.34
N TYR A 59 1.78 1.42 -1.60
CA TYR A 59 0.89 0.84 -2.59
C TYR A 59 1.41 1.08 -4.01
N VAL A 60 0.87 0.34 -4.98
CA VAL A 60 1.19 0.51 -6.40
C VAL A 60 0.16 1.43 -7.07
N PHE A 61 0.64 2.36 -7.90
CA PHE A 61 -0.18 3.03 -8.90
C PHE A 61 0.47 2.85 -10.28
N VAL A 62 -0.34 2.94 -11.33
CA VAL A 62 0.14 2.83 -12.71
C VAL A 62 -0.45 3.98 -13.51
N GLN A 63 0.41 4.71 -14.21
CA GLN A 63 0.01 5.74 -15.18
C GLN A 63 0.55 5.41 -16.57
N ASP A 64 -0.18 5.80 -17.61
CA ASP A 64 0.37 5.83 -18.97
C ASP A 64 1.21 7.11 -19.21
N MET A 65 1.82 7.20 -20.39
CA MET A 65 2.66 8.35 -20.75
C MET A 65 1.87 9.64 -21.00
N ASN A 66 0.54 9.57 -21.08
CA ASN A 66 -0.34 10.73 -21.17
C ASN A 66 -0.81 11.18 -19.78
N GLY A 67 -0.33 10.55 -18.70
CA GLY A 67 -0.76 10.82 -17.33
C GLY A 67 -2.10 10.19 -16.96
N LYS A 68 -2.66 9.31 -17.80
CA LYS A 68 -3.89 8.59 -17.47
C LYS A 68 -3.61 7.59 -16.36
N MET A 69 -4.40 7.63 -15.30
CA MET A 69 -4.30 6.69 -14.18
C MET A 69 -4.99 5.37 -14.55
N LEU A 70 -4.21 4.29 -14.58
CA LEU A 70 -4.67 2.96 -14.96
C LEU A 70 -4.94 2.05 -13.75
N ALA A 71 -4.29 2.31 -12.61
CA ALA A 71 -4.49 1.59 -11.36
C ALA A 71 -4.05 2.45 -10.18
N HIS A 72 -4.73 2.36 -9.04
CA HIS A 72 -4.38 3.12 -7.84
C HIS A 72 -4.76 2.35 -6.57
N GLY A 73 -3.76 1.84 -5.83
CA GLY A 73 -3.99 0.96 -4.68
C GLY A 73 -4.61 1.61 -3.43
N GLU A 74 -4.57 2.94 -3.33
CA GLU A 74 -5.23 3.67 -2.23
C GLU A 74 -6.61 4.24 -2.62
N ASN A 75 -6.64 5.08 -3.66
CA ASN A 75 -7.82 5.80 -4.10
C ASN A 75 -8.25 5.41 -5.53
N GLY A 76 -9.12 4.41 -5.62
CA GLY A 76 -9.66 3.95 -6.91
C GLY A 76 -10.45 5.00 -7.71
N LYS A 77 -10.89 6.10 -7.08
CA LYS A 77 -11.58 7.21 -7.78
C LYS A 77 -10.66 7.98 -8.74
N LEU A 78 -9.35 7.81 -8.61
CA LEU A 78 -8.38 8.43 -9.49
C LEU A 78 -8.19 7.66 -10.80
N VAL A 79 -8.64 6.40 -10.88
CA VAL A 79 -8.54 5.59 -12.10
C VAL A 79 -9.56 6.09 -13.13
N GLY A 80 -9.09 6.53 -14.30
CA GLY A 80 -9.92 7.18 -15.32
C GLY A 80 -9.13 7.82 -16.43
#